data_AF-A0A6I9YXZ6-F1
#
_entry.id   AF-A0A6I9YXZ6-F1
#
_cell.length_a   1.000
_cell.length_b   1.000
_cell.length_c   1.000
_cell.angle_alpha   90.00
_cell.angle_beta   90.00
_cell.angle_gamma   90.00
#
_symmetry.space_group_name_H-M   'P 1'
#
loop_
_entity.id
_entity.type
_entity.pdbx_description
1 polymer ?
#
loop_
_entity_poly.entity_id
_entity_poly.type
_entity_poly.pdbx_seq_one_letter_code
_entity_poly.pdbx_strand_id
1 'polypeptide(L)'
;MNGNVLLVAGGYSGVPRGDLLAYKVPTFVFQVPSQMYHLDYCSIYTEKSTCAKDPECAWCSRGCQSTQPRNLCPNSGCLGLARLLVDCQSCLAFGDTNGSLPRASGPFGWCVQNETCMPISEQGRCQVGKISGTYGWWGPQSFFITSLAQCQREDFLPGLHLITYQQPRNDSQPDKVSIVRSTTITLNPSTEMDVSLVYKGFIHPLVSSSGPAEDISIWARIQRLFVVAKLGRTPGASELEKVGSWAVQQEKEKRLLQRPGAERLFPSTERGNKYAVLVEGHLNNSGNGQTSELTLTWDRTGVPGGSEISYFFLEPYRSELCATYHSCLACLADQGCGWCPLSSTCHRRLAYQDDVGGCGPSTVRLILVPGNCILCEDYRDCHTCSKDPFCEWQVNSSKKGDFLCSRRGRLNTAIRSPKECPKLCNQRTTCSECLSNSSQCAWCQSTRNCFYFAAYLAKYPYGDCRGWYDSVHSVPQCLDCTRFNTCRECLQNFECGWCGNSDNPTLGRCLPGDFSGLSTFSNCSVALWESHGLPPSHPAQWSYGQCPDVDECRLGLANCHPFARCKNTPDSFQCHCNRGYAGDGVAFCNQT
;
A
#
# COMPACT_ATOMS: atom_id res chain seq x y z
N MET A 1 -0.80 -32.44 11.97
CA MET A 1 -0.36 -31.06 12.28
C MET A 1 0.58 -30.64 11.15
N ASN A 2 0.02 -30.01 10.11
CA ASN A 2 0.54 -30.10 8.73
C ASN A 2 1.24 -28.83 8.24
N GLY A 3 2.25 -28.32 8.97
CA GLY A 3 3.22 -27.38 8.39
C GLY A 3 2.72 -26.01 7.90
N ASN A 4 1.46 -25.65 8.13
CA ASN A 4 0.86 -24.40 7.67
C ASN A 4 0.89 -23.36 8.79
N VAL A 5 2.09 -22.91 9.19
CA VAL A 5 2.20 -21.76 10.10
C VAL A 5 2.40 -20.52 9.25
N LEU A 6 1.33 -19.72 9.14
CA LEU A 6 1.40 -18.38 8.58
C LEU A 6 1.90 -17.44 9.68
N LEU A 7 3.08 -16.86 9.52
CA LEU A 7 3.56 -15.84 10.43
C LEU A 7 3.01 -14.51 9.94
N VAL A 8 1.99 -14.02 10.64
CA VAL A 8 1.44 -12.68 10.41
C VAL A 8 2.19 -11.73 11.33
N ALA A 9 3.13 -10.99 10.76
CA ALA A 9 3.80 -9.90 11.47
C ALA A 9 3.23 -8.57 10.95
N GLY A 10 2.80 -7.73 11.88
CA GLY A 10 2.36 -6.37 11.64
C GLY A 10 2.68 -5.55 12.88
N GLY A 11 2.89 -4.24 12.73
CA GLY A 11 3.14 -3.36 13.86
C GLY A 11 2.01 -3.45 14.88
N TYR A 12 2.35 -3.63 16.16
CA TYR A 12 1.37 -3.65 17.25
C TYR A 12 0.84 -2.21 17.49
N SER A 13 -0.13 -1.78 16.67
CA SER A 13 -0.92 -0.57 16.92
C SER A 13 -2.38 -0.89 17.27
N GLY A 14 -2.77 -2.18 17.30
CA GLY A 14 -4.15 -2.61 17.53
C GLY A 14 -5.10 -2.32 16.36
N VAL A 15 -4.61 -1.73 15.26
CA VAL A 15 -5.37 -1.43 14.04
C VAL A 15 -4.76 -2.22 12.87
N PRO A 16 -5.54 -2.96 12.07
CA PRO A 16 -5.03 -3.66 10.90
C PRO A 16 -4.56 -2.62 9.87
N ARG A 17 -3.27 -2.32 9.87
CA ARG A 17 -2.61 -1.56 8.80
C ARG A 17 -2.50 -2.41 7.55
N GLY A 18 -2.27 -1.77 6.40
CA GLY A 18 -1.86 -2.44 5.16
C GLY A 18 -0.53 -3.21 5.27
N ASP A 19 0.15 -3.10 6.41
CA ASP A 19 1.45 -3.69 6.76
C ASP A 19 1.37 -5.18 7.15
N LEU A 20 0.32 -5.88 6.73
CA LEU A 20 0.12 -7.29 7.06
C LEU A 20 1.12 -8.13 6.26
N LEU A 21 2.32 -8.31 6.81
CA LEU A 21 3.33 -9.21 6.26
C LEU A 21 2.92 -10.63 6.60
N ALA A 22 2.23 -11.25 5.64
CA ALA A 22 1.98 -12.67 5.62
C ALA A 22 3.24 -13.38 5.09
N TYR A 23 4.11 -13.85 5.99
CA TYR A 23 5.24 -14.69 5.62
C TYR A 23 4.84 -16.15 5.71
N LYS A 24 4.80 -16.83 4.56
CA LYS A 24 4.73 -18.29 4.53
C LYS A 24 6.12 -18.81 4.89
N VAL A 25 6.26 -19.29 6.11
CA VAL A 25 7.51 -19.84 6.60
C VAL A 25 7.95 -20.98 5.67
N PRO A 26 9.13 -20.90 5.03
CA PRO A 26 9.63 -21.97 4.18
C PRO A 26 9.76 -23.28 4.95
N THR A 27 9.58 -24.39 4.25
CA THR A 27 9.58 -25.73 4.83
C THR A 27 10.86 -26.11 5.57
N PHE A 28 11.98 -25.40 5.36
CA PHE A 28 13.26 -25.65 6.05
C PHE A 28 13.30 -25.16 7.51
N VAL A 29 12.36 -24.30 7.94
CA VAL A 29 12.23 -23.90 9.35
C VAL A 29 11.54 -25.00 10.17
N PHE A 30 10.87 -25.95 9.51
CA PHE A 30 10.49 -27.20 10.16
C PHE A 30 11.75 -28.05 10.31
N GLN A 31 12.16 -28.25 11.57
CA GLN A 31 13.26 -29.13 11.96
C GLN A 31 13.08 -30.51 11.32
N VAL A 32 13.77 -30.73 10.20
CA VAL A 32 14.20 -32.07 9.81
C VAL A 32 15.47 -32.36 10.61
N PRO A 33 15.58 -33.49 11.32
CA PRO A 33 16.74 -33.81 12.13
C PRO A 33 18.04 -33.74 11.32
N SER A 34 18.96 -32.97 11.86
CA SER A 34 20.29 -32.63 11.37
C SER A 34 21.15 -33.85 11.06
N GLN A 35 21.70 -33.93 9.84
CA GLN A 35 23.05 -34.49 9.62
C GLN A 35 23.75 -34.09 8.32
N MET A 36 23.18 -33.30 7.40
CA MET A 36 23.86 -32.97 6.12
C MET A 36 23.71 -31.54 5.55
N TYR A 37 23.24 -30.53 6.29
CA TYR A 37 23.27 -29.14 5.79
C TYR A 37 24.48 -28.37 6.32
N HIS A 38 25.61 -28.48 5.61
CA HIS A 38 26.81 -27.64 5.78
C HIS A 38 26.82 -26.41 4.86
N LEU A 39 25.66 -25.99 4.34
CA LEU A 39 25.54 -24.79 3.50
C LEU A 39 24.90 -23.67 4.29
N ASP A 40 25.68 -22.63 4.55
CA ASP A 40 25.19 -21.34 5.01
C ASP A 40 24.15 -20.81 4.00
N TYR A 41 22.87 -20.80 4.36
CA TYR A 41 21.80 -20.48 3.40
C TYR A 41 21.94 -19.05 2.86
N CYS A 42 22.57 -18.13 3.60
CA CYS A 42 22.84 -16.78 3.13
C CYS A 42 23.73 -16.78 1.88
N SER A 43 24.48 -17.86 1.62
CA SER A 43 25.28 -18.02 0.39
C SER A 43 24.46 -18.08 -0.89
N ILE A 44 23.13 -18.28 -0.82
CA ILE A 44 22.24 -18.15 -2.00
C ILE A 44 22.20 -16.71 -2.53
N TYR A 45 22.49 -15.73 -1.67
CA TYR A 45 22.54 -14.33 -2.07
C TYR A 45 23.91 -14.01 -2.65
N THR A 46 23.97 -13.98 -3.98
CA THR A 46 25.19 -13.65 -4.74
C THR A 46 25.43 -12.15 -4.88
N GLU A 47 24.45 -11.31 -4.51
CA GLU A 47 24.53 -9.86 -4.59
C GLU A 47 24.38 -9.20 -3.22
N LYS A 48 25.13 -8.10 -3.01
CA LYS A 48 25.08 -7.32 -1.76
C LYS A 48 23.69 -6.74 -1.49
N SER A 49 23.00 -6.30 -2.54
CA SER A 49 21.67 -5.67 -2.47
C SER A 49 20.59 -6.63 -1.96
N THR A 50 20.65 -7.91 -2.35
CA THR A 50 19.68 -8.94 -1.96
C THR A 50 20.02 -9.52 -0.60
N CYS A 51 21.30 -9.80 -0.34
CA CYS A 51 21.81 -10.19 0.97
C CYS A 51 21.43 -9.18 2.08
N ALA A 52 21.53 -7.88 1.76
CA ALA A 52 21.23 -6.82 2.71
C ALA A 52 19.73 -6.71 3.07
N LYS A 53 18.84 -7.40 2.35
CA LYS A 53 17.40 -7.43 2.65
C LYS A 53 17.02 -8.49 3.67
N ASP A 54 17.80 -9.57 3.81
CA ASP A 54 17.54 -10.63 4.78
C ASP A 54 18.21 -10.30 6.13
N PRO A 55 17.46 -9.99 7.20
CA PRO A 55 17.99 -9.55 8.50
C PRO A 55 18.97 -10.52 9.16
N GLU A 56 18.92 -11.80 8.81
CA GLU A 56 19.78 -12.87 9.34
C GLU A 56 21.13 -12.98 8.62
N CYS A 57 21.25 -12.31 7.47
CA CYS A 57 22.40 -12.38 6.57
C CYS A 57 23.23 -11.09 6.55
N ALA A 58 24.55 -11.26 6.54
CA ALA A 58 25.53 -10.19 6.43
C ALA A 58 26.43 -10.37 5.21
N TRP A 59 26.78 -9.25 4.57
CA TRP A 59 27.71 -9.26 3.45
C TRP A 59 29.15 -9.16 3.95
N CYS A 60 29.91 -10.24 3.79
CA CYS A 60 31.28 -10.36 4.30
C CYS A 60 32.29 -10.45 3.13
N SER A 61 33.59 -10.46 3.44
CA SER A 61 34.66 -10.43 2.42
C SER A 61 34.63 -11.59 1.42
N ARG A 62 33.92 -12.68 1.74
CA ARG A 62 33.75 -13.88 0.91
C ARG A 62 32.30 -14.06 0.39
N GLY A 63 31.47 -13.02 0.41
CA GLY A 63 30.07 -13.08 0.00
C GLY A 63 29.09 -13.03 1.18
N CYS A 64 27.81 -13.31 0.91
CA CYS A 64 26.75 -13.27 1.92
C CYS A 64 26.79 -14.51 2.85
N GLN A 65 26.75 -14.28 4.16
CA GLN A 65 26.91 -15.31 5.19
C GLN A 65 25.98 -15.07 6.39
N SER A 66 25.63 -16.15 7.09
CA SER A 66 24.86 -16.17 8.33
C SER A 66 25.74 -15.76 9.53
N THR A 67 25.10 -15.20 10.55
CA THR A 67 25.75 -14.51 11.68
C THR A 67 26.29 -15.44 12.79
N GLN A 68 26.48 -16.73 12.52
CA GLN A 68 27.07 -17.67 13.48
C GLN A 68 28.48 -17.22 13.94
N PRO A 69 28.98 -17.65 15.13
CA PRO A 69 30.13 -17.05 15.83
C PRO A 69 31.49 -17.41 15.20
N ARG A 70 31.63 -17.23 13.89
CA ARG A 70 32.89 -17.30 13.17
C ARG A 70 33.28 -15.87 12.77
N ASN A 71 34.37 -15.40 13.37
CA ASN A 71 34.98 -14.07 13.28
C ASN A 71 35.43 -13.61 11.87
N LEU A 72 34.71 -13.96 10.80
CA LEU A 72 35.09 -13.69 9.40
C LEU A 72 34.44 -12.43 8.81
N CYS A 73 33.47 -11.84 9.50
CA CYS A 73 32.83 -10.59 9.11
C CYS A 73 33.42 -9.46 9.97
N PRO A 74 34.08 -8.45 9.39
CA PRO A 74 34.56 -7.30 10.16
C PRO A 74 33.38 -6.62 10.86
N ASN A 75 33.59 -6.20 12.12
CA ASN A 75 32.56 -5.68 13.04
C ASN A 75 31.61 -4.62 12.43
N SER A 76 32.02 -3.91 11.38
CA SER A 76 31.23 -2.92 10.66
C SER A 76 30.14 -3.47 9.72
N GLY A 77 30.11 -4.79 9.45
CA GLY A 77 29.20 -5.41 8.48
C GLY A 77 27.94 -6.08 9.06
N CYS A 78 27.90 -6.35 10.36
CA CYS A 78 26.86 -7.16 10.99
C CYS A 78 25.93 -6.31 11.88
N LEU A 79 25.16 -5.40 11.25
CA LEU A 79 24.14 -4.63 11.96
C LEU A 79 22.86 -5.45 12.24
N GLY A 80 22.70 -6.65 11.66
CA GLY A 80 21.51 -7.50 11.83
C GLY A 80 20.23 -6.70 11.59
N LEU A 81 19.27 -6.79 12.52
CA LEU A 81 18.05 -5.98 12.49
C LEU A 81 18.27 -4.48 12.62
N ALA A 82 19.37 -4.00 13.23
CA ALA A 82 19.60 -2.56 13.45
C ALA A 82 19.57 -1.73 12.16
N ARG A 83 20.02 -2.28 11.03
CA ARG A 83 19.96 -1.58 9.73
C ARG A 83 18.55 -1.33 9.20
N LEU A 84 17.56 -2.09 9.68
CA LEU A 84 16.15 -1.98 9.29
C LEU A 84 15.37 -1.09 10.27
N LEU A 85 15.96 -0.74 11.41
CA LEU A 85 15.36 0.12 12.42
C LEU A 85 15.70 1.57 12.10
N VAL A 86 14.72 2.26 11.52
CA VAL A 86 14.89 3.61 10.93
C VAL A 86 14.49 4.75 11.87
N ASP A 87 14.13 4.45 13.11
CA ASP A 87 13.80 5.45 14.13
C ASP A 87 14.30 5.05 15.52
N CYS A 88 14.49 6.06 16.38
CA CYS A 88 15.03 5.88 17.73
C CYS A 88 14.20 4.92 18.58
N GLN A 89 12.87 5.03 18.52
CA GLN A 89 11.99 4.20 19.37
C GLN A 89 12.08 2.74 18.96
N SER A 90 12.00 2.44 17.66
CA SER A 90 12.19 1.09 17.13
C SER A 90 13.59 0.56 17.43
N CYS A 91 14.64 1.38 17.23
CA CYS A 91 16.02 0.99 17.52
C CYS A 91 16.21 0.48 18.95
N LEU A 92 15.68 1.23 19.93
CA LEU A 92 15.86 0.91 21.34
C LEU A 92 14.86 -0.15 21.85
N ALA A 93 13.64 -0.17 21.32
CA ALA A 93 12.66 -1.20 21.67
C ALA A 93 13.11 -2.60 21.24
N PHE A 94 13.81 -2.71 20.11
CA PHE A 94 14.39 -3.97 19.65
C PHE A 94 15.87 -4.16 20.06
N GLY A 95 16.47 -3.15 20.68
CA GLY A 95 17.84 -3.18 21.19
C GLY A 95 17.97 -3.71 22.62
N ASP A 96 16.87 -3.77 23.38
CA ASP A 96 16.90 -4.18 24.79
C ASP A 96 16.61 -5.70 24.97
N THR A 97 17.55 -6.32 25.68
CA THR A 97 17.80 -7.73 26.07
C THR A 97 16.66 -8.77 26.15
N ASN A 98 16.82 -9.90 25.43
CA ASN A 98 17.04 -11.25 25.98
C ASN A 98 17.29 -12.23 24.82
N GLY A 99 18.20 -13.19 24.99
CA GLY A 99 18.87 -13.98 23.94
C GLY A 99 18.02 -14.95 23.09
N SER A 100 16.84 -14.54 22.62
CA SER A 100 15.94 -15.37 21.80
C SER A 100 15.65 -14.82 20.41
N LEU A 101 16.15 -13.63 20.07
CA LEU A 101 16.02 -13.05 18.73
C LEU A 101 17.37 -13.10 18.03
N PRO A 102 17.44 -13.48 16.74
CA PRO A 102 18.70 -13.65 16.05
C PRO A 102 19.27 -12.26 15.76
N ARG A 103 20.21 -11.79 16.58
CA ARG A 103 20.62 -10.39 16.58
C ARG A 103 22.10 -10.24 16.87
N ALA A 104 22.63 -9.16 16.28
CA ALA A 104 23.97 -8.66 16.48
C ALA A 104 24.36 -8.64 17.97
N SER A 105 25.64 -8.84 18.23
CA SER A 105 26.23 -8.95 19.57
C SER A 105 26.08 -7.64 20.37
N GLY A 106 25.06 -7.57 21.23
CA GLY A 106 24.92 -6.56 22.29
C GLY A 106 23.75 -5.57 22.11
N PRO A 107 23.55 -4.68 23.11
CA PRO A 107 22.50 -3.66 23.07
C PRO A 107 22.76 -2.63 21.95
N PHE A 108 21.68 -2.06 21.41
CA PHE A 108 21.73 -0.99 20.42
C PHE A 108 21.57 0.40 21.04
N GLY A 109 22.12 1.39 20.35
CA GLY A 109 21.89 2.81 20.57
C GLY A 109 21.60 3.53 19.25
N TRP A 110 21.01 4.71 19.36
CA TRP A 110 20.60 5.54 18.24
C TRP A 110 21.47 6.79 18.13
N CYS A 111 22.10 6.97 16.96
CA CYS A 111 22.85 8.18 16.65
C CYS A 111 21.94 9.20 15.95
N VAL A 112 21.56 10.26 16.66
CA VAL A 112 20.60 11.27 16.18
C VAL A 112 21.10 11.98 14.91
N GLN A 113 22.38 12.37 14.89
CA GLN A 113 22.97 13.11 13.76
C GLN A 113 22.96 12.31 12.46
N ASN A 114 23.18 11.00 12.55
CA ASN A 114 23.28 10.13 11.39
C ASN A 114 21.98 9.39 11.08
N GLU A 115 20.98 9.45 11.97
CA GLU A 115 19.74 8.66 11.88
C GLU A 115 20.04 7.16 11.76
N THR A 116 20.95 6.67 12.60
CA THR A 116 21.43 5.29 12.51
C THR A 116 21.31 4.56 13.83
N CYS A 117 20.69 3.38 13.77
CA CYS A 117 20.71 2.41 14.84
C CYS A 117 21.99 1.58 14.75
N MET A 118 22.73 1.47 15.86
CA MET A 118 24.01 0.77 15.88
C MET A 118 24.34 0.18 17.25
N PRO A 119 25.21 -0.85 17.32
CA PRO A 119 25.68 -1.38 18.60
C PRO A 119 26.30 -0.30 19.49
N ILE A 120 26.05 -0.37 20.80
CA ILE A 120 26.66 0.56 21.78
C ILE A 120 28.19 0.50 21.73
N SER A 121 28.77 -0.66 21.42
CA SER A 121 30.22 -0.81 21.22
C SER A 121 30.78 0.08 20.10
N GLU A 122 29.96 0.49 19.14
CA GLU A 122 30.33 1.37 18.03
C GLU A 122 29.95 2.84 18.26
N GLN A 123 29.53 3.25 19.47
CA GLN A 123 29.08 4.63 19.74
C GLN A 123 30.09 5.70 19.29
N GLY A 124 31.39 5.39 19.28
CA GLY A 124 32.45 6.30 18.84
C GLY A 124 32.37 6.71 17.37
N ARG A 125 31.59 5.99 16.54
CA ARG A 125 31.28 6.35 15.15
C ARG A 125 30.18 7.42 15.05
N CYS A 126 29.41 7.65 16.12
CA CYS A 126 28.45 8.74 16.20
C CYS A 126 29.17 10.06 16.51
N GLN A 127 29.54 10.77 15.46
CA GLN A 127 30.29 12.03 15.55
C GLN A 127 29.59 13.13 14.76
N VAL A 128 29.70 14.36 15.27
CA VAL A 128 29.21 15.55 14.56
C VAL A 128 30.23 15.97 13.51
N GLY A 129 29.82 15.97 12.24
CA GLY A 129 30.63 16.50 11.14
C GLY A 129 30.89 18.02 11.25
N LYS A 130 31.92 18.49 10.55
CA LYS A 130 32.23 19.91 10.37
C LYS A 130 32.18 20.27 8.89
N ILE A 131 31.69 21.46 8.57
CA ILE A 131 31.81 22.04 7.24
C ILE A 131 32.63 23.32 7.37
N SER A 132 33.76 23.36 6.66
CA SER A 132 34.71 24.48 6.70
C SER A 132 35.09 24.88 8.13
N GLY A 133 35.43 23.89 8.96
CA GLY A 133 35.83 24.07 10.36
C GLY A 133 34.69 24.40 11.34
N THR A 134 33.46 24.65 10.84
CA THR A 134 32.32 25.06 11.68
C THR A 134 31.42 23.87 12.00
N TYR A 135 31.11 23.68 13.28
CA TYR A 135 30.05 22.75 13.71
C TYR A 135 28.68 23.31 13.37
N GLY A 136 27.74 22.43 13.03
CA GLY A 136 26.33 22.76 12.84
C GLY A 136 25.64 23.30 14.09
N TRP A 137 24.31 23.36 14.04
CA TRP A 137 23.52 23.98 15.10
C TRP A 137 23.53 23.21 16.42
N TRP A 138 23.72 21.88 16.43
CA TRP A 138 23.93 21.09 17.66
C TRP A 138 25.27 21.40 18.36
N GLY A 139 26.18 22.13 17.73
CA GLY A 139 27.52 22.34 18.25
C GLY A 139 28.39 21.08 18.17
N PRO A 140 29.40 20.94 19.04
CA PRO A 140 30.39 19.87 18.96
C PRO A 140 29.93 18.52 19.54
N GLN A 141 28.84 18.50 20.31
CA GLN A 141 28.40 17.34 21.06
C GLN A 141 27.57 16.38 20.19
N SER A 142 27.94 15.10 20.17
CA SER A 142 27.11 14.05 19.57
C SER A 142 26.03 13.57 20.54
N PHE A 143 24.88 13.17 19.99
CA PHE A 143 23.73 12.68 20.77
C PHE A 143 23.54 11.20 20.44
N PHE A 144 24.06 10.35 21.33
CA PHE A 144 23.93 8.91 21.23
C PHE A 144 22.95 8.40 22.29
N ILE A 145 21.77 8.02 21.84
CA ILE A 145 20.65 7.67 22.70
C ILE A 145 20.68 6.18 22.99
N THR A 146 20.63 5.80 24.27
CA THR A 146 20.64 4.39 24.71
C THR A 146 19.38 4.01 25.49
N SER A 147 18.55 4.99 25.83
CA SER A 147 17.28 4.74 26.53
C SER A 147 16.08 5.27 25.75
N LEU A 148 15.02 4.47 25.80
CA LEU A 148 13.74 4.76 25.16
C LEU A 148 13.10 6.08 25.62
N ALA A 149 13.35 6.53 26.86
CA ALA A 149 12.87 7.82 27.38
C ALA A 149 13.65 9.02 26.80
N GLN A 150 14.92 8.82 26.45
CA GLN A 150 15.73 9.85 25.81
C GLN A 150 15.33 10.08 24.35
N CYS A 151 14.78 9.09 23.63
CA CYS A 151 14.24 9.32 22.28
C CYS A 151 13.25 10.49 22.26
N GLN A 152 12.35 10.57 23.25
CA GLN A 152 11.40 11.66 23.31
C GLN A 152 12.08 13.02 23.58
N ARG A 153 13.17 13.06 24.36
CA ARG A 153 13.79 14.31 24.82
C ARG A 153 14.97 14.79 23.96
N GLU A 154 15.61 13.89 23.22
CA GLU A 154 16.91 14.16 22.58
C GLU A 154 16.94 13.83 21.08
N ASP A 155 15.97 13.06 20.55
CA ASP A 155 15.94 12.69 19.12
C ASP A 155 15.39 13.84 18.25
N PHE A 156 16.20 14.88 18.07
CA PHE A 156 15.91 16.01 17.19
C PHE A 156 16.78 15.93 15.93
N LEU A 157 16.19 15.41 14.87
CA LEU A 157 16.80 15.19 13.56
C LEU A 157 17.18 16.51 12.84
N PRO A 158 18.21 16.49 11.98
CA PRO A 158 18.56 17.60 11.10
C PRO A 158 17.61 17.86 9.94
N GLY A 159 17.54 19.11 9.48
CA GLY A 159 16.97 19.46 8.18
C GLY A 159 15.84 20.48 8.27
N LEU A 160 14.93 20.43 7.30
CA LEU A 160 13.71 21.24 7.27
C LEU A 160 12.49 20.34 7.15
N HIS A 161 11.36 20.74 7.74
CA HIS A 161 10.10 20.09 7.44
C HIS A 161 9.71 20.36 5.99
N LEU A 162 9.43 19.30 5.25
CA LEU A 162 8.74 19.31 3.98
C LEU A 162 7.33 18.79 4.21
N ILE A 163 6.35 19.65 4.00
CA ILE A 163 4.94 19.37 4.17
C ILE A 163 4.27 19.48 2.80
N THR A 164 3.52 18.47 2.39
CA THR A 164 2.80 18.49 1.10
C THR A 164 1.30 18.38 1.31
N TYR A 165 0.57 19.10 0.49
CA TYR A 165 -0.88 19.15 0.47
C TYR A 165 -1.39 18.86 -0.94
N GLN A 166 -2.32 17.92 -1.06
CA GLN A 166 -3.13 17.70 -2.24
C GLN A 166 -4.32 18.68 -2.22
N GLN A 167 -4.69 19.19 -3.39
CA GLN A 167 -5.78 20.14 -3.52
C GLN A 167 -7.14 19.48 -3.19
N PRO A 168 -8.06 20.14 -2.46
CA PRO A 168 -7.92 21.47 -1.84
C PRO A 168 -7.05 21.47 -0.57
N ARG A 169 -6.09 22.40 -0.49
CA ARG A 169 -5.18 22.56 0.66
C ARG A 169 -5.96 22.71 1.97
N ASN A 170 -5.57 21.91 2.98
CA ASN A 170 -6.07 22.02 4.35
C ASN A 170 -4.89 21.95 5.33
N ASP A 171 -4.52 23.10 5.93
CA ASP A 171 -3.36 23.21 6.81
C ASP A 171 -3.48 22.35 8.09
N SER A 172 -4.69 22.01 8.52
CA SER A 172 -4.91 21.15 9.70
C SER A 172 -4.71 19.66 9.40
N GLN A 173 -4.68 19.28 8.11
CA GLN A 173 -4.57 17.89 7.66
C GLN A 173 -3.60 17.80 6.48
N PRO A 174 -2.28 17.88 6.73
CA PRO A 174 -1.28 17.62 5.70
C PRO A 174 -1.41 16.20 5.14
N ASP A 175 -1.09 16.02 3.86
CA ASP A 175 -1.13 14.71 3.21
C ASP A 175 0.20 13.95 3.37
N LYS A 176 1.32 14.67 3.52
CA LYS A 176 2.63 14.10 3.88
C LYS A 176 3.46 15.09 4.66
N VAL A 177 4.19 14.58 5.65
CA VAL A 177 5.19 15.32 6.41
C VAL A 177 6.47 14.50 6.45
N SER A 178 7.59 15.15 6.16
CA SER A 178 8.92 14.55 6.29
C SER A 178 9.94 15.61 6.69
N ILE A 179 11.05 15.19 7.29
CA ILE A 179 12.21 16.04 7.49
C ILE A 179 13.21 15.74 6.39
N VAL A 180 13.63 16.74 5.64
CA VAL A 180 14.57 16.57 4.52
C VAL A 180 15.90 17.27 4.81
N ARG A 181 17.00 16.60 4.45
CA ARG A 181 18.38 17.06 4.63
C ARG A 181 18.93 17.86 3.46
N SER A 182 18.15 17.98 2.39
CA SER A 182 18.45 18.71 1.16
C SER A 182 17.47 19.87 1.02
N THR A 183 17.96 21.01 0.55
CA THR A 183 17.13 22.17 0.16
C THR A 183 16.73 22.13 -1.30
N THR A 184 17.07 21.05 -2.00
CA THR A 184 16.66 20.74 -3.36
C THR A 184 15.47 19.79 -3.34
N ILE A 185 14.38 20.20 -3.96
CA ILE A 185 13.22 19.35 -4.23
C ILE A 185 13.06 19.23 -5.73
N THR A 186 12.90 17.98 -6.16
CA THR A 186 12.40 17.65 -7.49
C THR A 186 11.01 17.02 -7.34
N LEU A 187 10.03 17.63 -8.00
CA LEU A 187 8.67 17.09 -8.09
C LEU A 187 8.51 16.44 -9.46
N ASN A 188 8.37 15.11 -9.46
CA ASN A 188 8.01 14.36 -10.65
C ASN A 188 6.49 14.30 -10.73
N PRO A 189 5.87 14.83 -11.80
CA PRO A 189 4.42 14.82 -11.91
C PRO A 189 3.89 13.39 -12.09
N SER A 190 2.83 13.08 -11.37
CA SER A 190 1.87 12.04 -11.76
C SER A 190 0.64 12.71 -12.37
N THR A 191 -0.19 11.93 -13.06
CA THR A 191 -1.37 12.40 -13.82
C THR A 191 -2.47 13.05 -12.97
N GLU A 192 -2.32 13.08 -11.63
CA GLU A 192 -3.37 13.49 -10.68
C GLU A 192 -2.93 14.58 -9.66
N MET A 193 -1.80 15.26 -9.86
CA MET A 193 -1.19 16.09 -8.79
C MET A 193 -1.28 17.60 -9.01
N ASP A 194 -2.35 18.21 -8.47
CA ASP A 194 -2.32 19.59 -7.98
C ASP A 194 -1.83 19.57 -6.52
N VAL A 195 -0.61 20.08 -6.30
CA VAL A 195 0.09 19.95 -5.01
C VAL A 195 0.63 21.30 -4.56
N SER A 196 0.41 21.58 -3.28
CA SER A 196 1.10 22.65 -2.56
C SER A 196 2.17 22.04 -1.66
N LEU A 197 3.35 22.63 -1.64
CA LEU A 197 4.47 22.22 -0.80
C LEU A 197 4.88 23.36 0.12
N VAL A 198 5.30 23.02 1.33
CA VAL A 198 5.75 23.97 2.34
C VAL A 198 7.04 23.46 2.97
N TYR A 199 8.10 24.24 2.81
CA TYR A 199 9.32 24.12 3.58
C TYR A 199 9.22 24.97 4.83
N LYS A 200 9.43 24.39 6.01
CA LYS A 200 9.32 25.10 7.29
C LYS A 200 10.44 24.69 8.26
N GLY A 201 11.11 25.66 8.86
CA GLY A 201 12.12 25.40 9.87
C GLY A 201 12.90 26.64 10.25
N PHE A 202 14.16 26.47 10.65
CA PHE A 202 15.08 27.53 10.98
C PHE A 202 16.41 27.35 10.27
N ILE A 203 16.99 28.47 9.82
CA ILE A 203 18.34 28.54 9.27
C ILE A 203 19.25 29.15 10.33
N HIS A 204 20.40 28.50 10.56
CA HIS A 204 21.48 28.97 11.42
C HIS A 204 22.60 29.56 10.55
N PRO A 205 22.66 30.90 10.38
CA PRO A 205 23.61 31.55 9.49
C PRO A 205 24.99 31.69 10.16
N LEU A 206 25.58 30.57 10.59
CA LEU A 206 26.89 30.55 11.24
C LEU A 206 27.97 31.01 10.24
N VAL A 207 29.09 31.59 10.67
CA VAL A 207 30.26 31.88 9.82
C VAL A 207 31.51 31.29 10.47
N SER A 208 32.55 30.98 9.68
CA SER A 208 33.84 30.53 10.23
C SER A 208 34.53 31.70 10.94
N SER A 209 35.17 31.45 12.08
CA SER A 209 35.84 32.47 12.92
C SER A 209 37.06 33.15 12.27
N SER A 210 37.37 32.85 11.01
CA SER A 210 38.63 33.22 10.33
C SER A 210 38.45 34.16 9.13
N GLY A 211 37.33 34.87 9.00
CA GLY A 211 37.10 35.84 7.93
C GLY A 211 36.23 37.02 8.40
N PRO A 212 36.22 38.16 7.66
CA PRO A 212 35.26 39.23 7.92
C PRO A 212 33.84 38.65 7.88
N ALA A 213 32.92 39.24 8.66
CA ALA A 213 31.51 38.87 8.64
C ALA A 213 30.91 39.21 7.26
N GLU A 214 31.12 38.34 6.28
CA GLU A 214 30.51 38.47 4.96
C GLU A 214 29.00 38.21 5.10
N ASP A 215 28.22 39.06 4.42
CA ASP A 215 26.76 38.94 4.39
C ASP A 215 26.38 37.65 3.66
N ILE A 216 25.97 36.63 4.42
CA ILE A 216 25.49 35.37 3.86
C ILE A 216 24.26 35.67 2.99
N SER A 217 24.39 35.37 1.71
CA SER A 217 23.34 35.55 0.72
C SER A 217 22.72 34.20 0.37
N ILE A 218 21.39 34.16 0.27
CA ILE A 218 20.65 32.96 -0.14
C ILE A 218 20.03 33.22 -1.50
N TRP A 219 20.22 32.28 -2.42
CA TRP A 219 19.62 32.25 -3.74
C TRP A 219 18.60 31.13 -3.80
N ALA A 220 17.48 31.38 -4.49
CA ALA A 220 16.52 30.34 -4.83
C ALA A 220 16.51 30.13 -6.34
N ARG A 221 16.61 28.88 -6.76
CA ARG A 221 16.50 28.43 -8.15
C ARG A 221 15.21 27.64 -8.31
N ILE A 222 14.32 28.11 -9.16
CA ILE A 222 12.95 27.62 -9.25
C ILE A 222 12.58 27.36 -10.70
N GLN A 223 11.84 26.29 -10.93
CA GLN A 223 11.31 25.92 -12.23
C GLN A 223 9.89 25.37 -12.06
N ARG A 224 8.95 25.93 -12.82
CA ARG A 224 7.55 25.46 -12.96
C ARG A 224 6.74 25.42 -11.66
N LEU A 225 7.13 26.21 -10.68
CA LEU A 225 6.42 26.36 -9.41
C LEU A 225 6.17 27.84 -9.16
N PHE A 226 4.95 28.16 -8.73
CA PHE A 226 4.74 29.43 -8.07
C PHE A 226 5.32 29.30 -6.67
N VAL A 227 6.24 30.18 -6.27
CA VAL A 227 6.91 30.08 -4.98
C VAL A 227 6.92 31.42 -4.28
N VAL A 228 6.71 31.40 -2.97
CA VAL A 228 6.88 32.54 -2.07
C VAL A 228 7.82 32.12 -0.94
N ALA A 229 8.92 32.85 -0.79
CA ALA A 229 9.88 32.65 0.29
C ALA A 229 9.71 33.74 1.34
N LYS A 230 9.63 33.33 2.61
CA LYS A 230 9.53 34.22 3.78
C LYS A 230 10.59 33.88 4.82
N LEU A 231 11.10 34.89 5.51
CA LEU A 231 12.15 34.75 6.52
C LEU A 231 11.84 35.63 7.74
N GLY A 232 12.17 35.16 8.94
CA GLY A 232 12.05 35.95 10.17
C GLY A 232 12.97 37.18 10.15
N ARG A 233 12.50 38.31 10.70
CA ARG A 233 13.28 39.57 10.76
C ARG A 233 14.44 39.51 11.73
N THR A 234 14.17 39.05 12.95
CA THR A 234 15.15 38.92 14.03
C THR A 234 15.32 37.47 14.45
N PRO A 235 16.42 37.12 15.14
CA PRO A 235 16.61 35.77 15.68
C PRO A 235 15.41 35.34 16.53
N GLY A 236 14.84 34.18 16.22
CA GLY A 236 13.70 33.61 16.95
C GLY A 236 12.33 34.27 16.70
N ALA A 237 12.23 35.29 15.83
CA ALA A 237 10.94 35.92 15.51
C ALA A 237 9.96 34.92 14.88
N SER A 238 8.71 34.93 15.36
CA SER A 238 7.60 34.19 14.76
C SER A 238 7.04 34.88 13.51
N GLU A 239 7.19 36.21 13.42
CA GLU A 239 6.76 36.99 12.28
C GLU A 239 7.71 36.82 11.10
N LEU A 240 7.14 36.46 9.95
CA LEU A 240 7.87 36.21 8.71
C LEU A 240 7.58 37.31 7.71
N GLU A 241 8.61 37.83 7.06
CA GLU A 241 8.46 38.76 5.95
C GLU A 241 8.81 38.11 4.62
N LYS A 242 8.20 38.58 3.53
CA LYS A 242 8.46 38.07 2.18
C LYS A 242 9.82 38.55 1.70
N VAL A 243 10.70 37.61 1.37
CA VAL A 243 12.07 37.85 0.85
C VAL A 243 12.24 37.43 -0.62
N GLY A 244 11.23 36.83 -1.23
CA GLY A 244 11.22 36.47 -2.64
C GLY A 244 9.89 35.90 -3.12
N SER A 245 9.60 36.06 -4.41
CA SER A 245 8.45 35.45 -5.08
C SER A 245 8.73 35.15 -6.54
N TRP A 246 8.23 34.02 -7.03
CA TRP A 246 8.41 33.53 -8.40
C TRP A 246 7.07 33.16 -9.00
N ALA A 247 6.84 33.58 -10.24
CA ALA A 247 5.71 33.13 -11.04
C ALA A 247 6.02 31.76 -11.67
N VAL A 248 4.99 31.02 -12.07
CA VAL A 248 5.16 29.75 -12.78
C VAL A 248 5.81 30.03 -14.15
N GLN A 249 7.05 29.56 -14.35
CA GLN A 249 7.78 29.68 -15.62
C GLN A 249 8.41 28.35 -16.03
N GLN A 250 8.54 28.11 -17.34
CA GLN A 250 9.12 26.87 -17.86
C GLN A 250 10.64 26.78 -17.69
N GLU A 251 11.34 27.92 -17.80
CA GLU A 251 12.79 28.01 -17.65
C GLU A 251 13.20 28.05 -16.18
N LYS A 252 14.47 27.70 -15.92
CA LYS A 252 15.05 27.76 -14.59
C LYS A 252 15.39 29.20 -14.25
N GLU A 253 14.75 29.74 -13.23
CA GLU A 253 15.01 31.08 -12.76
C GLU A 253 15.74 31.07 -11.41
N LYS A 254 16.91 31.72 -11.35
CA LYS A 254 17.69 31.88 -10.12
C LYS A 254 17.64 33.34 -9.67
N ARG A 255 17.17 33.60 -8.44
CA ARG A 255 17.11 34.95 -7.85
C ARG A 255 17.67 34.97 -6.43
N LEU A 256 18.28 36.09 -6.06
CA LEU A 256 18.76 36.38 -4.70
C LEU A 256 17.55 36.70 -3.81
N LEU A 257 17.52 36.13 -2.60
CA LEU A 257 16.57 36.50 -1.56
C LEU A 257 16.99 37.84 -0.96
N GLN A 258 16.08 38.81 -0.94
CA GLN A 258 16.34 40.16 -0.44
C GLN A 258 15.20 40.64 0.43
N ARG A 259 15.54 41.32 1.53
CA ARG A 259 14.54 42.00 2.35
C ARG A 259 14.03 43.25 1.64
N PRO A 260 12.76 43.66 1.88
CA PRO A 260 12.28 44.96 1.43
C PRO A 260 13.22 46.07 1.94
N GLY A 261 13.69 46.96 1.05
CA GLY A 261 14.59 48.07 1.45
C GLY A 261 16.09 47.76 1.45
N ALA A 262 16.53 46.63 0.87
CA ALA A 262 17.94 46.24 0.75
C ALA A 262 18.68 46.04 2.09
N GLU A 263 17.96 45.72 3.16
CA GLU A 263 18.54 45.32 4.44
C GLU A 263 19.27 43.96 4.34
N ARG A 264 20.18 43.71 5.29
CA ARG A 264 20.89 42.43 5.40
C ARG A 264 19.91 41.28 5.61
N LEU A 265 20.11 40.19 4.86
CA LEU A 265 19.27 39.00 4.99
C LEU A 265 19.36 38.39 6.40
N PHE A 266 20.54 38.41 7.01
CA PHE A 266 20.75 38.00 8.40
C PHE A 266 21.40 39.15 9.19
N PRO A 267 20.66 39.86 10.05
CA PRO A 267 21.21 40.94 10.88
C PRO A 267 22.38 40.52 11.78
N SER A 268 22.36 39.29 12.27
CA SER A 268 23.44 38.68 13.06
C SER A 268 23.66 37.22 12.68
N THR A 269 24.93 36.85 12.56
CA THR A 269 25.43 35.50 12.21
C THR A 269 26.07 34.77 13.40
N GLU A 270 25.90 35.31 14.61
CA GLU A 270 26.43 34.73 15.84
C GLU A 270 25.82 33.36 16.15
N ARG A 271 26.59 32.50 16.82
CA ARG A 271 26.12 31.18 17.24
C ARG A 271 24.97 31.33 18.25
N GLY A 272 23.89 30.58 18.02
CA GLY A 272 22.67 30.63 18.83
C GLY A 272 21.54 31.41 18.14
N ASN A 273 21.88 32.30 17.20
CA ASN A 273 20.88 32.98 16.39
C ASN A 273 20.34 32.06 15.30
N LYS A 274 19.00 31.95 15.26
CA LYS A 274 18.28 31.15 14.27
C LYS A 274 17.14 31.97 13.67
N TYR A 275 16.93 31.82 12.38
CA TYR A 275 15.91 32.58 11.65
C TYR A 275 14.88 31.63 11.05
N ALA A 276 13.61 31.86 11.37
CA ALA A 276 12.53 31.05 10.84
C ALA A 276 12.44 31.22 9.32
N VAL A 277 12.34 30.12 8.58
CA VAL A 277 12.18 30.10 7.12
C VAL A 277 10.87 29.39 6.77
N LEU A 278 10.13 29.99 5.85
CA LEU A 278 8.93 29.40 5.25
C LEU A 278 8.98 29.59 3.74
N VAL A 279 9.06 28.50 2.98
CA VAL A 279 8.98 28.55 1.51
C VAL A 279 7.76 27.78 1.08
N GLU A 280 6.78 28.48 0.52
CA GLU A 280 5.53 27.91 0.03
C GLU A 280 5.62 27.81 -1.50
N GLY A 281 5.44 26.61 -2.03
CA GLY A 281 5.39 26.32 -3.46
C GLY A 281 4.02 25.77 -3.86
N HIS A 282 3.57 26.13 -5.06
CA HIS A 282 2.29 25.69 -5.59
C HIS A 282 2.44 25.30 -7.07
N LEU A 283 1.92 24.13 -7.42
CA LEU A 283 1.86 23.60 -8.77
C LEU A 283 0.40 23.43 -9.17
N ASN A 284 -0.02 24.20 -10.19
CA ASN A 284 -1.31 24.02 -10.85
C ASN A 284 -1.12 23.29 -12.17
N ASN A 285 -1.88 22.21 -12.39
CA ASN A 285 -2.00 21.48 -13.64
C ASN A 285 -0.71 20.72 -14.07
N SER A 286 -0.60 19.45 -13.64
CA SER A 286 0.53 18.56 -13.98
C SER A 286 0.52 18.00 -15.42
N GLY A 287 -0.31 18.56 -16.33
CA GLY A 287 -0.67 18.00 -17.63
C GLY A 287 0.46 17.71 -18.63
N ASN A 288 1.71 18.12 -18.37
CA ASN A 288 2.83 17.91 -19.30
C ASN A 288 3.84 16.83 -18.86
N GLY A 289 3.64 16.15 -17.72
CA GLY A 289 4.51 15.03 -17.32
C GLY A 289 5.98 15.41 -17.04
N GLN A 290 6.26 16.70 -16.88
CA GLN A 290 7.62 17.21 -16.71
C GLN A 290 7.94 17.68 -15.28
N THR A 291 9.19 17.49 -14.88
CA THR A 291 9.66 17.72 -13.52
C THR A 291 9.70 19.21 -13.14
N SER A 292 9.30 19.52 -11.91
CA SER A 292 9.47 20.85 -11.30
C SER A 292 10.59 20.82 -10.25
N GLU A 293 11.28 21.95 -10.06
CA GLU A 293 12.45 22.00 -9.18
C GLU A 293 12.44 23.28 -8.32
N LEU A 294 12.80 23.11 -7.05
CA LEU A 294 13.06 24.20 -6.10
C LEU A 294 14.39 23.90 -5.40
N THR A 295 15.34 24.83 -5.45
CA THR A 295 16.61 24.71 -4.72
C THR A 295 16.93 26.00 -3.97
N LEU A 296 17.28 25.89 -2.69
CA LEU A 296 17.92 27.00 -1.95
C LEU A 296 19.42 26.76 -1.88
N THR A 297 20.21 27.73 -2.35
CA THR A 297 21.67 27.73 -2.22
C THR A 297 22.09 28.95 -1.42
N TRP A 298 23.21 28.88 -0.71
CA TRP A 298 23.79 30.03 -0.04
C TRP A 298 25.23 30.26 -0.48
N ASP A 299 25.66 31.51 -0.41
CA ASP A 299 27.07 31.84 -0.52
C ASP A 299 27.61 32.13 0.88
N ARG A 300 28.42 31.20 1.38
CA ARG A 300 29.05 31.25 2.70
C ARG A 300 30.58 31.17 2.61
N THR A 301 31.10 30.58 1.55
CA THR A 301 32.52 30.23 1.41
C THR A 301 33.20 31.00 0.28
N GLY A 302 32.53 32.02 -0.29
CA GLY A 302 33.01 32.76 -1.45
C GLY A 302 33.11 31.90 -2.70
N VAL A 303 32.31 30.83 -2.80
CA VAL A 303 32.33 29.90 -3.94
C VAL A 303 31.40 30.44 -5.02
N PRO A 304 31.92 30.78 -6.22
CA PRO A 304 31.11 31.32 -7.30
C PRO A 304 29.93 30.40 -7.63
N GLY A 305 28.71 30.90 -7.48
CA GLY A 305 27.48 30.15 -7.73
C GLY A 305 26.76 29.65 -6.47
N GLY A 306 27.39 29.71 -5.30
CA GLY A 306 26.83 29.25 -4.02
C GLY A 306 26.76 27.71 -3.91
N SER A 307 26.59 27.21 -2.69
CA SER A 307 26.43 25.78 -2.39
C SER A 307 25.04 25.50 -1.82
N GLU A 308 24.58 24.26 -1.93
CA GLU A 308 23.37 23.84 -1.22
C GLU A 308 23.52 24.05 0.29
N ILE A 309 22.46 24.51 0.95
CA ILE A 309 22.50 24.68 2.40
C ILE A 309 22.50 23.30 3.04
N SER A 310 23.61 22.94 3.66
CA SER A 310 23.73 21.65 4.30
C SER A 310 22.85 21.55 5.55
N TYR A 311 22.29 20.36 5.80
CA TYR A 311 21.44 20.07 6.96
C TYR A 311 22.08 20.40 8.32
N PHE A 312 23.41 20.52 8.40
CA PHE A 312 24.12 21.00 9.59
C PHE A 312 23.65 22.38 10.07
N PHE A 313 23.13 23.20 9.16
CA PHE A 313 22.70 24.57 9.42
C PHE A 313 21.18 24.73 9.39
N LEU A 314 20.45 23.61 9.29
CA LEU A 314 19.00 23.56 9.19
C LEU A 314 18.43 22.84 10.41
N GLU A 315 17.62 23.55 11.17
CA GLU A 315 16.86 23.02 12.29
C GLU A 315 15.39 22.89 11.85
N PRO A 316 14.75 21.71 11.97
CA PRO A 316 13.34 21.58 11.66
C PRO A 316 12.49 22.50 12.53
N TYR A 317 11.31 22.87 12.03
CA TYR A 317 10.42 23.73 12.80
C TYR A 317 10.07 23.12 14.16
N ARG A 318 10.15 23.95 15.20
CA ARG A 318 9.90 23.57 16.58
C ARG A 318 9.22 24.72 17.30
N SER A 319 8.08 24.44 17.92
CA SER A 319 7.37 25.36 18.79
C SER A 319 6.93 24.67 20.08
N GLU A 320 6.25 25.44 20.94
CA GLU A 320 5.62 24.92 22.15
C GLU A 320 4.09 24.81 22.01
N LEU A 321 3.52 25.12 20.84
CA LEU A 321 2.07 25.27 20.62
C LEU A 321 1.41 23.99 20.09
N CYS A 322 1.77 22.84 20.67
CA CYS A 322 1.31 21.52 20.21
C CYS A 322 -0.22 21.36 20.22
N ALA A 323 -0.92 22.03 21.15
CA ALA A 323 -2.38 21.94 21.29
C ALA A 323 -3.15 22.50 20.07
N THR A 324 -2.48 23.24 19.19
CA THR A 324 -3.09 23.77 17.95
C THR A 324 -3.19 22.72 16.84
N TYR A 325 -2.51 21.57 16.99
CA TYR A 325 -2.50 20.51 16.00
C TYR A 325 -3.54 19.44 16.32
N HIS A 326 -4.45 19.22 15.37
CA HIS A 326 -5.58 18.29 15.54
C HIS A 326 -5.38 16.93 14.86
N SER A 327 -4.39 16.79 13.97
CA SER A 327 -4.09 15.52 13.29
C SER A 327 -2.65 15.08 13.55
N CYS A 328 -2.39 13.77 13.43
CA CYS A 328 -1.07 13.19 13.65
C CYS A 328 0.01 13.83 12.77
N LEU A 329 -0.24 13.97 11.47
CA LEU A 329 0.72 14.60 10.56
C LEU A 329 0.91 16.09 10.86
N ALA A 330 -0.15 16.84 11.17
CA ALA A 330 -0.02 18.25 11.54
C ALA A 330 0.81 18.41 12.84
N CYS A 331 0.60 17.53 13.82
CA CYS A 331 1.38 17.49 15.05
C CYS A 331 2.87 17.26 14.77
N LEU A 332 3.19 16.35 13.86
CA LEU A 332 4.57 16.00 13.50
C LEU A 332 5.19 16.92 12.44
N ALA A 333 4.48 17.95 12.00
CA ALA A 333 5.06 19.10 11.30
C ALA A 333 5.76 20.07 12.27
N ASP A 334 5.76 19.76 13.56
CA ASP A 334 6.48 20.43 14.63
C ASP A 334 7.30 19.40 15.43
N GLN A 335 8.63 19.52 15.37
CA GLN A 335 9.53 18.55 16.00
C GLN A 335 9.49 18.61 17.53
N GLY A 336 8.95 19.69 18.12
CA GLY A 336 8.74 19.84 19.56
C GLY A 336 7.55 19.04 20.09
N CYS A 337 6.72 18.51 19.19
CA CYS A 337 5.49 17.83 19.51
C CYS A 337 5.56 16.32 19.20
N GLY A 338 4.64 15.56 19.78
CA GLY A 338 4.46 14.14 19.55
C GLY A 338 2.98 13.77 19.64
N TRP A 339 2.56 12.81 18.83
CA TRP A 339 1.16 12.43 18.74
C TRP A 339 0.80 11.28 19.67
N CYS A 340 -0.28 11.41 20.43
CA CYS A 340 -0.81 10.32 21.23
C CYS A 340 -1.90 9.55 20.47
N PRO A 341 -1.70 8.26 20.16
CA PRO A 341 -2.71 7.46 19.47
C PRO A 341 -3.93 7.08 20.34
N LEU A 342 -3.81 7.07 21.67
CA LEU A 342 -4.92 6.70 22.57
C LEU A 342 -5.97 7.81 22.71
N SER A 343 -5.51 9.04 22.93
CA SER A 343 -6.36 10.21 23.10
C SER A 343 -6.62 10.96 21.80
N SER A 344 -5.91 10.63 20.72
CA SER A 344 -5.93 11.35 19.44
C SER A 344 -5.61 12.85 19.62
N THR A 345 -4.59 13.15 20.44
CA THR A 345 -4.17 14.52 20.76
C THR A 345 -2.67 14.70 20.59
N CYS A 346 -2.27 15.94 20.28
CA CYS A 346 -0.88 16.34 20.14
C CYS A 346 -0.33 16.88 21.47
N HIS A 347 0.83 16.36 21.90
CA HIS A 347 1.47 16.72 23.17
C HIS A 347 2.89 17.23 22.96
N ARG A 348 3.40 18.01 23.92
CA ARG A 348 4.81 18.41 23.93
C ARG A 348 5.69 17.20 24.24
N ARG A 349 6.84 17.11 23.57
CA ARG A 349 7.85 16.08 23.86
C ARG A 349 8.53 16.29 25.22
N LEU A 350 8.81 17.55 25.57
CA LEU A 350 9.45 17.93 26.82
C LEU A 350 8.37 18.36 27.83
N ALA A 351 7.69 17.40 28.45
CA ALA A 351 6.80 17.69 29.57
C ALA A 351 7.63 17.89 30.86
N TYR A 352 7.29 18.88 31.67
CA TYR A 352 7.90 19.12 32.98
C TYR A 352 7.58 17.94 33.92
N GLN A 353 8.45 17.66 34.89
CA GLN A 353 8.49 16.42 35.71
C GLN A 353 7.21 16.02 36.46
N ASP A 354 6.14 16.82 36.46
CA ASP A 354 4.86 16.54 37.14
C ASP A 354 3.70 16.17 36.21
N ASP A 355 3.88 16.20 34.88
CA ASP A 355 2.83 15.80 33.94
C ASP A 355 3.02 14.31 33.61
N VAL A 356 2.42 13.45 34.44
CA VAL A 356 2.28 12.01 34.16
C VAL A 356 1.76 11.88 32.73
N GLY A 357 2.62 11.36 31.86
CA GLY A 357 2.57 11.53 30.41
C GLY A 357 1.15 11.56 29.82
N GLY A 358 0.82 12.67 29.17
CA GLY A 358 -0.51 12.92 28.59
C GLY A 358 -1.03 11.88 27.57
N CYS A 359 -0.28 10.80 27.32
CA CYS A 359 -0.67 9.69 26.47
C CYS A 359 -0.99 8.40 27.24
N GLY A 360 -1.73 8.51 28.35
CA GLY A 360 -2.27 7.36 29.08
C GLY A 360 -1.20 6.57 29.87
N PRO A 361 -1.42 5.26 30.11
CA PRO A 361 -0.51 4.46 30.94
C PRO A 361 0.90 4.37 30.34
N SER A 362 1.91 4.17 31.20
CA SER A 362 3.36 4.23 30.89
C SER A 362 3.85 3.30 29.77
N THR A 363 3.00 2.39 29.29
CA THR A 363 3.29 1.49 28.17
C THR A 363 3.12 2.15 26.80
N VAL A 364 2.31 3.21 26.68
CA VAL A 364 2.04 3.86 25.39
C VAL A 364 2.82 5.15 25.26
N ARG A 365 3.53 5.28 24.14
CA ARG A 365 4.46 6.37 23.85
C ARG A 365 3.90 7.29 22.78
N LEU A 366 4.35 8.54 22.81
CA LEU A 366 4.09 9.47 21.72
C LEU A 366 4.75 8.96 20.45
N ILE A 367 4.00 9.01 19.35
CA ILE A 367 4.53 8.85 18.00
C ILE A 367 5.36 10.08 17.68
N LEU A 368 6.61 9.89 17.25
CA LEU A 368 7.57 10.96 16.96
C LEU A 368 7.95 11.05 15.48
N VAL A 369 7.58 10.03 14.68
CA VAL A 369 7.96 9.91 13.28
C VAL A 369 6.70 9.89 12.40
N PRO A 370 6.60 10.73 11.35
CA PRO A 370 5.41 10.80 10.49
C PRO A 370 4.99 9.47 9.87
N GLY A 371 5.94 8.61 9.51
CA GLY A 371 5.66 7.28 8.93
C GLY A 371 4.92 6.33 9.90
N ASN A 372 4.90 6.65 11.19
CA ASN A 372 4.16 5.88 12.19
C ASN A 372 2.75 6.43 12.43
N CYS A 373 2.33 7.52 11.78
CA CYS A 373 0.92 7.94 11.78
C CYS A 373 0.03 6.95 11.01
N ILE A 374 -1.22 6.79 11.44
CA ILE A 374 -2.23 6.10 10.63
C ILE A 374 -2.70 7.10 9.57
N LEU A 375 -2.61 6.72 8.30
CA LEU A 375 -3.07 7.53 7.17
C LEU A 375 -4.44 7.04 6.71
N CYS A 376 -5.23 7.93 6.09
CA CYS A 376 -6.51 7.52 5.52
C CYS A 376 -6.33 6.39 4.49
N GLU A 377 -5.25 6.46 3.71
CA GLU A 377 -4.88 5.47 2.71
C GLU A 377 -4.52 4.10 3.31
N ASP A 378 -4.41 3.96 4.63
CA ASP A 378 -4.22 2.67 5.30
C ASP A 378 -5.55 1.93 5.52
N TYR A 379 -6.67 2.66 5.59
CA TYR A 379 -7.98 2.03 5.78
C TYR A 379 -8.43 1.32 4.48
N ARG A 380 -8.83 0.06 4.63
CA ARG A 380 -9.34 -0.80 3.55
C ARG A 380 -10.83 -1.08 3.65
N ASP A 381 -11.48 -0.56 4.68
CA ASP A 381 -12.89 -0.76 4.98
C ASP A 381 -13.61 0.59 5.10
N CYS A 382 -14.78 0.70 4.48
CA CYS A 382 -15.56 1.93 4.47
C CYS A 382 -15.99 2.34 5.88
N HIS A 383 -16.38 1.38 6.71
CA HIS A 383 -16.95 1.66 8.02
C HIS A 383 -15.90 2.25 8.96
N THR A 384 -14.70 1.69 8.97
CA THR A 384 -13.54 2.19 9.73
C THR A 384 -13.03 3.52 9.18
N CYS A 385 -12.91 3.67 7.85
CA CYS A 385 -12.52 4.93 7.21
C CYS A 385 -13.47 6.09 7.54
N SER A 386 -14.78 5.87 7.37
CA SER A 386 -15.80 6.92 7.58
C SER A 386 -16.07 7.22 9.07
N LYS A 387 -15.61 6.36 9.97
CA LYS A 387 -15.63 6.62 11.43
C LYS A 387 -14.52 7.58 11.83
N ASP A 388 -13.40 7.61 11.11
CA ASP A 388 -12.31 8.53 11.37
C ASP A 388 -12.75 9.97 10.99
N PRO A 389 -12.64 10.96 11.90
CA PRO A 389 -13.08 12.32 11.62
C PRO A 389 -12.30 13.01 10.50
N PHE A 390 -11.07 12.55 10.20
CA PHE A 390 -10.18 13.15 9.20
C PHE A 390 -10.24 12.44 7.83
N CYS A 391 -10.99 11.34 7.71
CA CYS A 391 -11.04 10.57 6.49
C CYS A 391 -12.43 10.55 5.85
N GLU A 392 -12.47 10.28 4.55
CA GLU A 392 -13.68 10.06 3.77
C GLU A 392 -13.46 8.95 2.74
N TRP A 393 -14.49 8.15 2.53
CA TRP A 393 -14.45 7.02 1.62
C TRP A 393 -14.90 7.43 0.22
N GLN A 394 -13.99 7.32 -0.75
CA GLN A 394 -14.24 7.69 -2.14
C GLN A 394 -14.70 6.47 -2.94
N VAL A 395 -15.78 6.65 -3.69
CA VAL A 395 -16.24 5.68 -4.69
C VAL A 395 -15.73 6.17 -6.05
N ASN A 396 -14.68 5.54 -6.58
CA ASN A 396 -14.15 5.94 -7.87
C ASN A 396 -15.11 5.49 -8.99
N SER A 397 -15.66 6.45 -9.73
CA SER A 397 -16.53 6.21 -10.89
C SER A 397 -15.75 5.85 -12.16
N SER A 398 -14.47 6.20 -12.24
CA SER A 398 -13.67 6.16 -13.47
C SER A 398 -12.98 4.81 -13.71
N LYS A 399 -12.57 4.13 -12.64
CA LYS A 399 -12.18 2.71 -12.66
C LYS A 399 -13.22 1.97 -11.86
N LYS A 400 -14.16 1.29 -12.54
CA LYS A 400 -15.24 0.49 -11.94
C LYS A 400 -14.77 -0.16 -10.62
N GLY A 401 -15.05 0.49 -9.48
CA GLY A 401 -14.88 -0.03 -8.12
C GLY A 401 -13.49 -0.01 -7.46
N ASP A 402 -12.57 0.90 -7.80
CA ASP A 402 -11.50 1.23 -6.85
C ASP A 402 -12.08 2.08 -5.72
N PHE A 403 -12.26 1.49 -4.54
CA PHE A 403 -12.59 2.26 -3.34
C PHE A 403 -11.32 2.64 -2.61
N LEU A 404 -11.15 3.94 -2.34
CA LEU A 404 -9.99 4.46 -1.63
C LEU A 404 -10.46 5.34 -0.48
N CYS A 405 -9.95 5.07 0.71
CA CYS A 405 -10.08 5.98 1.82
C CYS A 405 -9.07 7.12 1.65
N SER A 406 -9.55 8.35 1.80
CA SER A 406 -8.78 9.57 1.52
C SER A 406 -9.00 10.61 2.61
N ARG A 407 -8.19 11.67 2.61
CA ARG A 407 -8.40 12.81 3.51
C ARG A 407 -9.76 13.47 3.25
N ARG A 408 -10.48 13.81 4.32
CA ARG A 408 -11.82 14.42 4.27
C ARG A 408 -11.80 15.81 3.63
N GLY A 409 -12.79 16.08 2.77
CA GLY A 409 -12.96 17.35 2.07
C GLY A 409 -12.29 17.42 0.69
N ARG A 410 -11.96 16.28 0.09
CA ARG A 410 -11.47 16.20 -1.30
C ARG A 410 -12.63 16.12 -2.29
N LEU A 411 -13.64 15.31 -1.98
CA LEU A 411 -14.81 15.11 -2.85
C LEU A 411 -16.11 15.38 -2.10
N ASN A 412 -17.07 15.98 -2.80
CA ASN A 412 -18.41 16.25 -2.25
C ASN A 412 -19.28 14.99 -2.17
N THR A 413 -19.02 13.99 -3.01
CA THR A 413 -19.77 12.73 -3.10
C THR A 413 -19.18 11.62 -2.22
N ALA A 414 -18.14 11.91 -1.43
CA ALA A 414 -17.49 10.92 -0.58
C ALA A 414 -18.34 10.60 0.66
N ILE A 415 -18.28 9.33 1.09
CA ILE A 415 -18.99 8.84 2.27
C ILE A 415 -18.22 9.24 3.52
N ARG A 416 -18.91 9.91 4.45
CA ARG A 416 -18.35 10.46 5.70
C ARG A 416 -19.02 9.94 6.96
N SER A 417 -19.96 9.02 6.80
CA SER A 417 -20.74 8.41 7.86
C SER A 417 -20.76 6.90 7.66
N PRO A 418 -20.49 6.10 8.72
CA PRO A 418 -20.51 4.65 8.61
C PRO A 418 -21.88 4.06 8.22
N LYS A 419 -22.96 4.83 8.37
CA LYS A 419 -24.33 4.43 7.98
C LYS A 419 -24.57 4.49 6.47
N GLU A 420 -23.81 5.30 5.75
CA GLU A 420 -23.89 5.45 4.29
C GLU A 420 -22.99 4.46 3.56
N CYS A 421 -22.20 3.68 4.29
CA CYS A 421 -21.31 2.67 3.72
C CYS A 421 -22.10 1.53 3.06
N PRO A 422 -21.66 1.05 1.88
CA PRO A 422 -22.25 -0.11 1.26
C PRO A 422 -22.02 -1.37 2.10
N LYS A 423 -22.93 -2.34 1.99
CA LYS A 423 -22.73 -3.66 2.60
C LYS A 423 -21.46 -4.31 2.07
N LEU A 424 -20.68 -4.87 3.00
CA LEU A 424 -19.49 -5.66 2.68
C LEU A 424 -19.86 -6.91 1.88
N CYS A 425 -18.94 -7.42 1.05
CA CYS A 425 -19.21 -8.58 0.21
C CYS A 425 -19.74 -9.77 1.04
N ASN A 426 -19.12 -10.08 2.17
CA ASN A 426 -19.54 -11.19 3.05
C ASN A 426 -20.93 -11.03 3.70
N GLN A 427 -21.52 -9.83 3.68
CA GLN A 427 -22.87 -9.57 4.20
C GLN A 427 -23.94 -9.69 3.12
N ARG A 428 -23.54 -9.81 1.84
CA ARG A 428 -24.44 -9.95 0.70
C ARG A 428 -24.74 -11.43 0.51
N THR A 429 -26.01 -11.79 0.56
CA THR A 429 -26.45 -13.20 0.63
C THR A 429 -26.92 -13.76 -0.71
N THR A 430 -27.01 -12.93 -1.73
CA THR A 430 -27.46 -13.33 -3.08
C THR A 430 -26.44 -12.92 -4.13
N CYS A 431 -26.38 -13.68 -5.24
CA CYS A 431 -25.47 -13.35 -6.35
C CYS A 431 -25.74 -11.96 -6.92
N SER A 432 -27.01 -11.61 -7.16
CA SER A 432 -27.39 -10.30 -7.69
C SER A 432 -26.99 -9.16 -6.76
N GLU A 433 -27.22 -9.30 -5.45
CA GLU A 433 -26.75 -8.31 -4.46
C GLU A 433 -25.22 -8.27 -4.43
N CYS A 434 -24.54 -9.42 -4.43
CA CYS A 434 -23.07 -9.52 -4.41
C CYS A 434 -22.41 -8.72 -5.53
N LEU A 435 -22.93 -8.88 -6.75
CA LEU A 435 -22.35 -8.28 -7.95
C LEU A 435 -22.90 -6.88 -8.26
N SER A 436 -23.97 -6.46 -7.58
CA SER A 436 -24.53 -5.11 -7.74
C SER A 436 -23.53 -4.03 -7.29
N ASN A 437 -23.16 -3.15 -8.21
CA ASN A 437 -22.35 -1.95 -7.96
C ASN A 437 -20.99 -2.21 -7.28
N SER A 438 -20.39 -3.39 -7.48
CA SER A 438 -19.05 -3.71 -6.96
C SER A 438 -18.25 -4.55 -7.95
N SER A 439 -17.06 -4.08 -8.32
CA SER A 439 -16.07 -4.88 -9.05
C SER A 439 -15.16 -5.70 -8.13
N GLN A 440 -15.19 -5.41 -6.83
CA GLN A 440 -14.30 -6.04 -5.85
C GLN A 440 -14.91 -7.30 -5.22
N CYS A 441 -16.24 -7.44 -5.29
CA CYS A 441 -16.93 -8.62 -4.82
C CYS A 441 -17.00 -9.68 -5.93
N ALA A 442 -16.79 -10.92 -5.55
CA ALA A 442 -17.02 -12.10 -6.37
C ALA A 442 -18.00 -13.04 -5.66
N TRP A 443 -18.84 -13.72 -6.43
CA TRP A 443 -19.81 -14.69 -5.94
C TRP A 443 -19.30 -16.10 -6.20
N CYS A 444 -19.26 -16.92 -5.15
CA CYS A 444 -18.99 -18.34 -5.28
C CYS A 444 -20.30 -19.11 -5.27
N GLN A 445 -20.65 -19.76 -6.38
CA GLN A 445 -21.94 -20.43 -6.50
C GLN A 445 -21.97 -21.75 -5.71
N SER A 446 -20.93 -22.56 -5.78
CA SER A 446 -20.76 -23.79 -4.98
C SER A 446 -20.92 -23.58 -3.46
N THR A 447 -20.39 -22.49 -2.90
CA THR A 447 -20.51 -22.20 -1.46
C THR A 447 -21.64 -21.21 -1.10
N ARG A 448 -22.35 -20.69 -2.10
CA ARG A 448 -23.38 -19.64 -1.97
C ARG A 448 -22.94 -18.44 -1.13
N ASN A 449 -21.67 -18.05 -1.29
CA ASN A 449 -21.07 -16.99 -0.50
C ASN A 449 -20.49 -15.90 -1.39
N CYS A 450 -20.81 -14.65 -1.05
CA CYS A 450 -20.14 -13.49 -1.60
C CYS A 450 -18.85 -13.22 -0.81
N PHE A 451 -17.79 -12.84 -1.52
CA PHE A 451 -16.48 -12.59 -0.92
C PHE A 451 -15.72 -11.52 -1.68
N TYR A 452 -14.69 -10.97 -1.03
CA TYR A 452 -13.80 -10.01 -1.65
C TYR A 452 -12.81 -10.75 -2.56
N PHE A 453 -12.71 -10.38 -3.84
CA PHE A 453 -11.91 -11.13 -4.82
C PHE A 453 -10.44 -11.27 -4.41
N ALA A 454 -9.83 -10.23 -3.83
CA ALA A 454 -8.45 -10.32 -3.33
C ALA A 454 -8.25 -11.33 -2.19
N ALA A 455 -9.33 -11.74 -1.51
CA ALA A 455 -9.30 -12.77 -0.47
C ALA A 455 -9.49 -14.19 -1.02
N TYR A 456 -9.67 -14.39 -2.33
CA TYR A 456 -9.94 -15.69 -2.94
C TYR A 456 -8.97 -16.78 -2.47
N LEU A 457 -7.67 -16.53 -2.62
CA LEU A 457 -6.62 -17.50 -2.29
C LEU A 457 -6.57 -17.84 -0.80
N ALA A 458 -6.88 -16.88 0.08
CA ALA A 458 -6.86 -17.07 1.52
C ALA A 458 -8.15 -17.71 2.05
N LYS A 459 -9.30 -17.39 1.43
CA LYS A 459 -10.62 -17.85 1.85
C LYS A 459 -10.95 -19.26 1.35
N TYR A 460 -10.51 -19.61 0.14
CA TYR A 460 -10.75 -20.90 -0.49
C TYR A 460 -9.42 -21.60 -0.80
N PRO A 461 -8.63 -21.94 0.23
CA PRO A 461 -7.46 -22.78 0.01
C PRO A 461 -7.92 -24.12 -0.59
N TYR A 462 -7.12 -24.71 -1.47
CA TYR A 462 -7.42 -26.00 -2.11
C TYR A 462 -8.61 -26.02 -3.10
N GLY A 463 -9.18 -24.86 -3.44
CA GLY A 463 -10.22 -24.77 -4.47
C GLY A 463 -11.63 -25.13 -4.00
N ASP A 464 -11.92 -24.93 -2.71
CA ASP A 464 -13.28 -25.08 -2.13
C ASP A 464 -14.34 -24.29 -2.91
N CYS A 465 -13.95 -23.15 -3.49
CA CYS A 465 -14.71 -22.47 -4.51
C CYS A 465 -14.19 -22.87 -5.90
N ARG A 466 -14.96 -23.68 -6.63
CA ARG A 466 -14.55 -24.24 -7.93
C ARG A 466 -14.59 -23.23 -9.08
N GLY A 467 -15.34 -22.15 -8.92
CA GLY A 467 -15.47 -21.06 -9.87
C GLY A 467 -16.15 -19.86 -9.22
N TRP A 468 -15.91 -18.66 -9.77
CA TRP A 468 -16.52 -17.44 -9.27
C TRP A 468 -17.20 -16.66 -10.39
N TYR A 469 -18.18 -15.87 -9.99
CA TYR A 469 -18.83 -14.89 -10.84
C TYR A 469 -18.44 -13.49 -10.38
N ASP A 470 -18.14 -12.60 -11.33
CA ASP A 470 -17.84 -11.20 -11.08
C ASP A 470 -18.63 -10.28 -12.03
N SER A 471 -18.67 -8.98 -11.71
CA SER A 471 -19.45 -8.01 -12.47
C SER A 471 -18.78 -7.53 -13.78
N VAL A 472 -17.54 -7.93 -14.05
CA VAL A 472 -16.70 -7.41 -15.14
C VAL A 472 -16.52 -8.43 -16.27
N HIS A 473 -16.28 -9.70 -15.93
CA HIS A 473 -15.88 -10.77 -16.84
C HIS A 473 -16.95 -11.86 -16.99
N SER A 474 -17.86 -12.02 -16.03
CA SER A 474 -18.84 -13.11 -16.08
C SER A 474 -20.09 -12.76 -16.89
N VAL A 475 -20.39 -13.58 -17.88
CA VAL A 475 -21.63 -13.51 -18.70
C VAL A 475 -22.23 -14.92 -18.79
N PRO A 476 -23.42 -15.17 -18.22
CA PRO A 476 -24.21 -14.26 -17.38
C PRO A 476 -23.51 -13.96 -16.04
N GLN A 477 -23.83 -12.80 -15.45
CA GLN A 477 -23.26 -12.38 -14.16
C GLN A 477 -23.67 -13.31 -13.02
N CYS A 478 -24.85 -13.90 -13.08
CA CYS A 478 -25.29 -14.90 -12.10
C CYS A 478 -25.78 -16.14 -12.85
N LEU A 479 -25.25 -17.30 -12.48
CA LEU A 479 -25.64 -18.56 -13.09
C LEU A 479 -27.06 -18.93 -12.67
N ASP A 480 -27.91 -19.09 -13.68
CA ASP A 480 -29.26 -19.60 -13.54
C ASP A 480 -29.45 -20.69 -14.59
N CYS A 481 -29.21 -21.94 -14.18
CA CYS A 481 -29.29 -23.10 -15.07
C CYS A 481 -30.65 -23.22 -15.73
N THR A 482 -31.73 -22.75 -15.09
CA THR A 482 -33.09 -22.91 -15.60
C THR A 482 -33.36 -22.11 -16.88
N ARG A 483 -32.48 -21.17 -17.24
CA ARG A 483 -32.57 -20.40 -18.49
C ARG A 483 -32.13 -21.17 -19.72
N PHE A 484 -31.35 -22.22 -19.56
CA PHE A 484 -30.84 -23.01 -20.67
C PHE A 484 -31.84 -24.11 -21.03
N ASN A 485 -32.44 -24.00 -22.21
CA ASN A 485 -33.47 -24.92 -22.69
C ASN A 485 -32.89 -26.08 -23.51
N THR A 486 -31.60 -26.06 -23.81
CA THR A 486 -30.92 -27.14 -24.54
C THR A 486 -29.83 -27.76 -23.69
N CYS A 487 -29.61 -29.06 -23.84
CA CYS A 487 -28.55 -29.76 -23.13
C CYS A 487 -27.17 -29.16 -23.44
N ARG A 488 -26.90 -28.79 -24.71
CA ARG A 488 -25.60 -28.27 -25.12
C ARG A 488 -25.27 -26.92 -24.45
N GLU A 489 -26.22 -26.00 -24.38
CA GLU A 489 -26.02 -24.72 -23.66
C GLU A 489 -25.92 -24.93 -22.14
N CYS A 490 -26.68 -25.90 -21.61
CA CYS A 490 -26.63 -26.25 -20.20
C CYS A 490 -25.23 -26.74 -19.79
N LEU A 491 -24.66 -27.71 -20.51
CA LEU A 491 -23.39 -28.36 -20.18
C LEU A 491 -22.15 -27.50 -20.51
N GLN A 492 -22.30 -26.40 -21.25
CA GLN A 492 -21.24 -25.42 -21.42
C GLN A 492 -20.96 -24.62 -20.14
N ASN A 493 -21.91 -24.58 -19.21
CA ASN A 493 -21.80 -23.85 -17.96
C ASN A 493 -21.43 -24.81 -16.83
N PHE A 494 -20.27 -24.58 -16.20
CA PHE A 494 -19.89 -25.30 -14.99
C PHE A 494 -20.97 -25.12 -13.90
N GLU A 495 -21.24 -26.18 -13.15
CA GLU A 495 -22.27 -26.26 -12.10
C GLU A 495 -23.73 -26.34 -12.62
N CYS A 496 -23.94 -26.49 -13.93
CA CYS A 496 -25.22 -26.89 -14.53
C CYS A 496 -25.14 -28.28 -15.17
N GLY A 497 -26.19 -29.07 -15.00
CA GLY A 497 -26.35 -30.35 -15.69
C GLY A 497 -27.78 -30.57 -16.18
N TRP A 498 -27.90 -31.52 -17.10
CA TRP A 498 -29.13 -31.81 -17.82
C TRP A 498 -29.84 -33.02 -17.20
N CYS A 499 -31.08 -32.81 -16.74
CA CYS A 499 -32.00 -33.90 -16.50
C CYS A 499 -32.77 -34.17 -17.78
N GLY A 500 -32.45 -35.27 -18.46
CA GLY A 500 -33.11 -35.69 -19.71
C GLY A 500 -33.99 -36.92 -19.49
N ASN A 501 -35.12 -36.99 -20.18
CA ASN A 501 -35.90 -38.21 -20.26
C ASN A 501 -35.11 -39.28 -21.04
N SER A 502 -35.06 -40.51 -20.53
CA SER A 502 -34.27 -41.59 -21.15
C SER A 502 -34.87 -42.09 -22.48
N ASP A 503 -36.19 -42.01 -22.64
CA ASP A 503 -36.89 -42.43 -23.86
C ASP A 503 -36.98 -41.32 -24.91
N ASN A 504 -36.94 -40.06 -24.50
CA ASN A 504 -36.89 -38.91 -25.41
C ASN A 504 -35.99 -37.81 -24.82
N PRO A 505 -34.66 -37.85 -25.09
CA PRO A 505 -33.72 -36.93 -24.46
C PRO A 505 -33.85 -35.46 -24.89
N THR A 506 -34.66 -35.18 -25.93
CA THR A 506 -35.07 -33.81 -26.29
C THR A 506 -35.94 -33.16 -25.22
N LEU A 507 -36.65 -33.97 -24.42
CA LEU A 507 -37.41 -33.53 -23.27
C LEU A 507 -36.51 -33.56 -22.04
N GLY A 508 -36.05 -32.37 -21.64
CA GLY A 508 -35.22 -32.24 -20.46
C GLY A 508 -35.29 -30.86 -19.83
N ARG A 509 -34.55 -30.71 -18.74
CA ARG A 509 -34.45 -29.48 -17.97
C ARG A 509 -33.03 -29.30 -17.48
N CYS A 510 -32.47 -28.11 -17.68
CA CYS A 510 -31.19 -27.75 -17.11
C CYS A 510 -31.34 -27.33 -15.66
N LEU A 511 -30.54 -27.92 -14.77
CA LEU A 511 -30.63 -27.74 -13.32
C LEU A 511 -29.24 -27.62 -12.70
N PRO A 512 -29.12 -27.04 -11.49
CA PRO A 512 -27.83 -26.91 -10.82
C PRO A 512 -27.34 -28.27 -10.33
N GLY A 513 -26.08 -28.59 -10.56
CA GLY A 513 -25.45 -29.84 -10.14
C GLY A 513 -24.07 -30.04 -10.74
N ASP A 514 -23.43 -31.15 -10.40
CA ASP A 514 -22.09 -31.49 -10.89
C ASP A 514 -21.94 -32.99 -11.18
N PHE A 515 -20.69 -33.48 -11.28
CA PHE A 515 -20.40 -34.92 -11.41
C PHE A 515 -20.93 -35.77 -10.25
N SER A 516 -21.16 -35.17 -9.08
CA SER A 516 -21.77 -35.83 -7.92
C SER A 516 -23.29 -35.98 -8.07
N GLY A 517 -23.91 -35.24 -8.99
CA GLY A 517 -25.32 -35.34 -9.33
C GLY A 517 -26.10 -34.04 -9.19
N LEU A 518 -27.42 -34.21 -9.18
CA LEU A 518 -28.41 -33.13 -9.06
C LEU A 518 -28.42 -32.54 -7.64
N SER A 519 -28.37 -31.22 -7.52
CA SER A 519 -28.28 -30.54 -6.21
C SER A 519 -29.62 -30.10 -5.61
N THR A 520 -30.65 -29.91 -6.46
CA THR A 520 -31.90 -29.23 -6.06
C THR A 520 -33.08 -30.18 -5.86
N PHE A 521 -33.08 -31.33 -6.55
CA PHE A 521 -34.14 -32.34 -6.46
C PHE A 521 -33.55 -33.71 -6.09
N SER A 522 -34.40 -34.60 -5.60
CA SER A 522 -34.01 -35.97 -5.24
C SER A 522 -33.65 -36.83 -6.45
N ASN A 523 -34.34 -36.66 -7.58
CA ASN A 523 -34.02 -37.32 -8.85
C ASN A 523 -34.54 -36.51 -10.07
N CYS A 524 -34.08 -36.88 -11.27
CA CYS A 524 -34.48 -36.20 -12.50
C CYS A 524 -35.95 -36.44 -12.89
N SER A 525 -36.57 -37.56 -12.50
CA SER A 525 -37.97 -37.85 -12.84
C SER A 525 -38.93 -36.87 -12.15
N VAL A 526 -38.65 -36.48 -10.91
CA VAL A 526 -39.40 -35.45 -10.18
C VAL A 526 -39.21 -34.07 -10.82
N ALA A 527 -37.97 -33.74 -11.19
CA ALA A 527 -37.65 -32.47 -11.85
C ALA A 527 -38.39 -32.28 -13.20
N LEU A 528 -38.57 -33.37 -13.97
CA LEU A 528 -39.29 -33.36 -15.24
C LEU A 528 -40.82 -33.38 -15.09
N TRP A 529 -41.33 -34.00 -14.01
CA TRP A 529 -42.75 -33.94 -13.67
C TRP A 529 -43.22 -32.49 -13.49
N GLU A 530 -42.46 -31.69 -12.73
CA GLU A 530 -42.82 -30.30 -12.48
C GLU A 530 -42.79 -29.40 -13.73
N SER A 531 -41.90 -29.66 -14.70
CA SER A 531 -41.76 -28.79 -15.88
C SER A 531 -42.56 -29.24 -17.10
N HIS A 532 -42.67 -30.55 -17.32
CA HIS A 532 -43.25 -31.12 -18.54
C HIS A 532 -44.47 -32.01 -18.27
N GLY A 533 -44.92 -32.12 -17.01
CA GLY A 533 -46.08 -32.96 -16.64
C GLY A 533 -45.87 -34.45 -16.85
N LEU A 534 -44.61 -34.90 -16.96
CA LEU A 534 -44.24 -36.29 -17.22
C LEU A 534 -44.29 -37.14 -15.95
N PRO A 535 -45.11 -38.20 -15.86
CA PRO A 535 -45.30 -38.95 -14.63
C PRO A 535 -43.97 -39.41 -14.02
N PRO A 536 -43.78 -39.39 -12.68
CA PRO A 536 -42.54 -39.81 -12.02
C PRO A 536 -42.09 -41.24 -12.33
N SER A 537 -42.97 -42.06 -12.93
CA SER A 537 -42.70 -43.41 -13.40
C SER A 537 -41.82 -43.48 -14.66
N HIS A 538 -41.58 -42.37 -15.36
CA HIS A 538 -40.74 -42.35 -16.56
C HIS A 538 -39.25 -42.25 -16.19
N PRO A 539 -38.38 -43.05 -16.84
CA PRO A 539 -36.96 -43.03 -16.57
C PRO A 539 -36.36 -41.68 -17.04
N ALA A 540 -35.63 -41.03 -16.14
CA ALA A 540 -34.91 -39.79 -16.42
C ALA A 540 -33.50 -39.88 -15.83
N GLN A 541 -32.53 -39.34 -16.56
CA GLN A 541 -31.11 -39.46 -16.24
C GLN A 541 -30.44 -38.11 -16.12
N TRP A 542 -29.48 -38.02 -15.21
CA TRP A 542 -28.59 -36.88 -15.05
C TRP A 542 -27.38 -36.98 -15.98
N SER A 543 -27.08 -35.87 -16.66
CA SER A 543 -25.95 -35.73 -17.58
C SER A 543 -25.20 -34.44 -17.25
N TYR A 544 -23.88 -34.51 -17.08
CA TYR A 544 -23.05 -33.33 -16.73
C TYR A 544 -21.81 -33.14 -17.62
N GLY A 545 -21.27 -34.22 -18.22
CA GLY A 545 -20.09 -34.14 -19.10
C GLY A 545 -20.38 -34.28 -20.59
N GLN A 546 -21.51 -34.87 -20.95
CA GLN A 546 -21.93 -35.09 -22.33
C GLN A 546 -23.45 -35.19 -22.39
N CYS A 547 -24.05 -34.67 -23.46
CA CYS A 547 -25.48 -34.80 -23.67
C CYS A 547 -25.86 -36.25 -23.98
N PRO A 548 -27.02 -36.72 -23.51
CA PRO A 548 -27.55 -38.00 -23.96
C PRO A 548 -27.83 -37.97 -25.47
N ASP A 549 -27.50 -39.06 -26.15
CA ASP A 549 -27.75 -39.20 -27.59
C ASP A 549 -29.25 -39.21 -27.88
N VAL A 550 -29.67 -38.43 -28.87
CA VAL A 550 -31.08 -38.36 -29.30
C VAL A 550 -31.24 -39.28 -30.50
N ASP A 551 -32.07 -40.31 -30.40
CA ASP A 551 -32.36 -41.19 -31.54
C ASP A 551 -33.43 -40.57 -32.44
N GLU A 552 -33.03 -39.72 -33.38
CA GLU A 552 -33.99 -39.01 -34.25
C GLU A 552 -34.75 -39.98 -35.17
N CYS A 553 -34.19 -41.15 -35.47
CA CYS A 553 -34.85 -42.17 -36.27
C CYS A 553 -36.02 -42.81 -35.51
N ARG A 554 -35.80 -43.19 -34.24
CA ARG A 554 -36.86 -43.79 -33.41
C ARG A 554 -37.93 -42.77 -33.02
N LEU A 555 -37.53 -41.52 -32.81
CA LEU A 555 -38.45 -40.44 -32.46
C LEU A 555 -39.21 -39.86 -33.67
N GLY A 556 -38.85 -40.28 -34.90
CA GLY A 556 -39.47 -39.78 -36.13
C GLY A 556 -39.14 -38.31 -36.41
N LEU A 557 -38.05 -37.79 -35.84
CA LEU A 557 -37.57 -36.42 -36.02
C LEU A 557 -36.60 -36.30 -37.22
N ALA A 558 -36.12 -37.43 -37.73
CA ALA A 558 -35.23 -37.47 -38.88
C ALA A 558 -35.95 -37.10 -40.19
N ASN A 559 -35.48 -36.03 -40.85
CA ASN A 559 -36.03 -35.55 -42.12
C ASN A 559 -35.46 -36.31 -43.33
N CYS A 560 -35.53 -37.63 -43.32
CA CYS A 560 -35.08 -38.44 -44.46
C CYS A 560 -36.08 -38.39 -45.62
N HIS A 561 -35.57 -38.49 -46.85
CA HIS A 561 -36.40 -38.64 -48.03
C HIS A 561 -37.29 -39.90 -47.90
N PRO A 562 -38.54 -39.92 -48.43
CA PRO A 562 -39.43 -41.07 -48.30
C PRO A 562 -38.86 -42.41 -48.80
N PHE A 563 -37.93 -42.36 -49.77
CA PHE A 563 -37.19 -43.53 -50.28
C PHE A 563 -35.80 -43.72 -49.66
N ALA A 564 -35.55 -43.15 -48.48
CA ALA A 564 -34.32 -43.33 -47.72
C ALA A 564 -34.60 -43.98 -46.36
N ARG A 565 -33.64 -44.77 -45.87
CA ARG A 565 -33.62 -45.36 -44.53
C ARG A 565 -32.82 -44.49 -43.58
N CYS A 566 -33.40 -44.18 -42.43
CA CYS A 566 -32.72 -43.48 -41.35
C CYS A 566 -31.79 -44.42 -40.57
N LYS A 567 -30.59 -43.93 -40.24
CA LYS A 567 -29.62 -44.57 -39.37
C LYS A 567 -29.15 -43.56 -38.32
N ASN A 568 -29.42 -43.84 -37.05
CA ASN A 568 -28.98 -42.99 -35.94
C ASN A 568 -27.44 -43.03 -35.81
N THR A 569 -26.84 -41.91 -35.42
CA THR A 569 -25.41 -41.77 -35.15
C THR A 569 -25.20 -40.95 -33.87
N PRO A 570 -24.06 -41.05 -33.18
CA PRO A 570 -23.79 -40.18 -32.05
C PRO A 570 -23.88 -38.70 -32.47
N ASP A 571 -24.72 -37.93 -31.78
CA ASP A 571 -25.00 -36.50 -32.01
C ASP A 571 -25.85 -36.14 -33.26
N SER A 572 -26.30 -37.10 -34.09
CA SER A 572 -27.09 -36.82 -35.31
C SER A 572 -27.67 -38.09 -35.99
N PHE A 573 -28.29 -37.96 -37.17
CA PHE A 573 -28.71 -39.09 -38.00
C PHE A 573 -28.15 -39.02 -39.43
N GLN A 574 -28.13 -40.16 -40.11
CA GLN A 574 -27.81 -40.28 -41.53
C GLN A 574 -28.97 -40.90 -42.30
N CYS A 575 -29.28 -40.35 -43.47
CA CYS A 575 -30.26 -40.90 -44.38
C CYS A 575 -29.55 -41.61 -45.53
N HIS A 576 -29.88 -42.88 -45.76
CA HIS A 576 -29.31 -43.65 -46.85
C HIS A 576 -30.41 -44.04 -47.83
N CYS A 577 -30.29 -43.66 -49.10
CA CYS A 577 -31.25 -44.08 -50.12
C CYS A 577 -31.41 -45.61 -50.11
N ASN A 578 -32.65 -46.06 -50.25
CA ASN A 578 -32.96 -47.47 -50.33
C ASN A 578 -32.28 -48.08 -51.57
N ARG A 579 -32.05 -49.40 -51.53
CA ARG A 579 -31.41 -50.13 -52.63
C ARG A 579 -32.15 -49.87 -53.96
N GLY A 580 -31.41 -49.51 -55.00
CA GLY A 580 -31.96 -49.13 -56.31
C GLY A 580 -32.24 -47.63 -56.48
N TYR A 581 -31.87 -46.81 -55.49
CA TYR A 581 -31.92 -45.36 -55.54
C TYR A 581 -30.56 -44.74 -55.17
N ALA A 582 -30.21 -43.61 -55.79
CA ALA A 582 -29.01 -42.84 -55.49
C ALA A 582 -29.35 -41.36 -55.27
N GLY A 583 -28.64 -40.72 -54.34
CA GLY A 583 -28.86 -39.34 -53.96
C GLY A 583 -28.30 -39.04 -52.57
N ASP A 584 -28.67 -37.88 -52.02
CA ASP A 584 -28.20 -37.41 -50.71
C ASP A 584 -29.00 -37.97 -49.53
N GLY A 585 -30.07 -38.72 -49.79
CA GLY A 585 -30.91 -39.34 -48.76
C GLY A 585 -31.87 -38.38 -48.05
N VAL A 586 -31.75 -37.06 -48.27
CA VAL A 586 -32.51 -36.02 -47.58
C VAL A 586 -33.39 -35.26 -48.57
N ALA A 587 -32.81 -34.65 -49.61
CA ALA A 587 -33.54 -33.87 -50.60
C ALA A 587 -33.98 -34.71 -51.80
N PHE A 588 -33.17 -35.70 -52.22
CA PHE A 588 -33.55 -36.59 -53.32
C PHE A 588 -32.93 -37.98 -53.19
N CYS A 589 -33.71 -38.97 -53.60
CA CYS A 589 -33.27 -40.32 -53.93
C CYS A 589 -33.87 -40.69 -55.28
N ASN A 590 -33.07 -40.65 -56.33
CA ASN A 590 -33.50 -40.95 -57.69
C ASN A 590 -33.26 -42.43 -58.00
N GLN A 591 -34.23 -43.07 -58.64
CA GLN A 591 -34.11 -44.48 -59.02
C GLN A 591 -32.98 -44.64 -60.05
N THR A 592 -32.08 -45.59 -59.80
CA THR A 592 -30.92 -45.91 -60.65
C THR A 592 -31.22 -47.00 -61.66
#